data_AF-A0AAV2STA7-F1
#
_entry.id   AF-A0AAV2STA7-F1
#
_cell.length_a   1.000
_cell.length_b   1.000
_cell.length_c   1.000
_cell.angle_alpha   90.00
_cell.angle_beta   90.00
_cell.angle_gamma   90.00
#
_symmetry.space_group_name_H-M   'P 1'
#
loop_
_entity.id
_entity.type
_entity.pdbx_description
1 polymer ?
#
loop_
_entity_poly.entity_id
_entity_poly.type
_entity_poly.pdbx_seq_one_letter_code
_entity_poly.pdbx_strand_id
1 'polypeptide(L)'
;CISTLYCDSLNVKEFQETLREAVGKHWEWNILNTPAYVADMLLKYWKGQSMSPICLVDIFGHIIGDVLLGKEKKDITKLSDLQASISKGEAPFPLFAGLHATQRSSAYFSEWMEFSPYEIGMGKYGTFIKTNDFGSKFFAGKIMKKYNELPLHYLQAMWGSAFTINLKNLLTGVVCNATEDDDEFSFKKPHPTG
;
A
#
# COMPACT_ATOMS: atom_id res chain seq x y z
N CYS A 1 1.58 -11.80 3.30
CA CYS A 1 2.35 -13.00 3.71
C CYS A 1 3.50 -13.32 2.75
N ILE A 2 3.25 -13.73 1.50
CA ILE A 2 4.32 -14.07 0.53
C ILE A 2 5.33 -12.93 0.39
N SER A 3 4.87 -11.71 0.13
CA SER A 3 5.73 -10.53 -0.04
C SER A 3 6.65 -10.25 1.16
N THR A 4 6.15 -10.42 2.38
CA THR A 4 6.94 -10.24 3.61
C THR A 4 7.93 -11.38 3.83
N LEU A 5 7.51 -12.64 3.62
CA LEU A 5 8.38 -13.81 3.81
C LEU A 5 9.61 -13.78 2.88
N TYR A 6 9.42 -13.35 1.63
CA TYR A 6 10.50 -13.25 0.63
C TYR A 6 11.44 -12.05 0.87
N CYS A 7 11.05 -11.11 1.74
CA CYS A 7 11.85 -9.92 2.06
C CYS A 7 12.89 -10.17 3.17
N ASP A 8 12.57 -10.97 4.18
CA ASP A 8 13.42 -11.08 5.37
C ASP A 8 14.44 -12.23 5.32
N SER A 9 14.01 -13.48 5.13
CA SER A 9 14.95 -14.62 5.19
C SER A 9 14.39 -15.95 4.68
N LEU A 10 13.17 -16.00 4.12
CA LEU A 10 12.44 -17.23 3.80
C LEU A 10 12.27 -18.21 4.98
N ASN A 11 12.61 -17.81 6.21
CA ASN A 11 12.46 -18.60 7.42
C ASN A 11 11.02 -18.50 7.93
N VAL A 12 10.25 -19.56 7.72
CA VAL A 12 8.80 -19.58 8.04
C VAL A 12 8.53 -19.38 9.54
N LYS A 13 9.36 -19.93 10.43
CA LYS A 13 9.12 -19.85 11.89
C LYS A 13 9.34 -18.43 12.40
N GLU A 14 10.49 -17.87 12.07
CA GLU A 14 10.85 -16.49 12.42
C GLU A 14 9.85 -15.49 11.82
N PHE A 15 9.42 -15.73 10.59
CA PHE A 15 8.38 -14.96 9.94
C PHE A 15 7.04 -15.01 10.68
N GLN A 16 6.60 -16.20 11.12
CA GLN A 16 5.35 -16.34 11.88
C GLN A 16 5.40 -15.62 13.23
N GLU A 17 6.53 -15.71 13.93
CA GLU A 17 6.76 -15.00 15.20
C GLU A 17 6.74 -13.49 14.99
N THR A 18 7.52 -12.99 14.03
CA THR A 18 7.60 -11.56 13.68
C THR A 18 6.23 -11.02 13.27
N LEU A 19 5.48 -11.76 12.45
CA LEU A 19 4.12 -11.37 12.06
C LEU A 19 3.18 -11.30 13.26
N ARG A 20 3.23 -12.29 14.16
CA ARG A 20 2.36 -12.33 15.33
C ARG A 20 2.61 -11.13 16.24
N GLU A 21 3.88 -10.78 16.45
CA GLU A 21 4.25 -9.59 17.20
C GLU A 21 3.83 -8.31 16.49
N ALA A 22 4.07 -8.22 15.19
CA ALA A 22 3.72 -7.05 14.39
C ALA A 22 2.22 -6.75 14.38
N VAL A 23 1.39 -7.78 14.22
CA VAL A 23 -0.08 -7.66 14.26
C VAL A 23 -0.59 -7.41 15.69
N GLY A 24 0.10 -7.95 16.70
CA GLY A 24 -0.24 -7.74 18.11
C GLY A 24 0.12 -6.36 18.65
N LYS A 25 0.98 -5.61 17.96
CA LYS A 25 1.26 -4.20 18.29
C LYS A 25 0.04 -3.33 18.01
N HIS A 26 -0.06 -2.25 18.77
CA HIS A 26 -1.18 -1.31 18.74
C HIS A 26 -1.14 -0.46 17.44
N TRP A 27 -1.55 -1.06 16.33
CA TRP A 27 -1.55 -0.48 14.99
C TRP A 27 -2.45 0.75 14.86
N GLU A 28 -3.38 0.95 15.80
CA GLU A 28 -4.26 2.12 15.88
C GLU A 28 -3.47 3.43 16.03
N TRP A 29 -2.29 3.40 16.66
CA TRP A 29 -1.39 4.58 16.72
C TRP A 29 -0.81 4.95 15.35
N ASN A 30 -0.74 4.01 14.42
CA ASN A 30 -0.33 4.30 13.04
C ASN A 30 -1.45 5.03 12.28
N ILE A 31 -2.72 4.80 12.64
CA ILE A 31 -3.85 5.57 12.10
C ILE A 31 -3.70 7.05 12.49
N LEU A 32 -3.37 7.33 13.76
CA LEU A 32 -3.21 8.71 14.25
C LEU A 32 -2.07 9.47 13.54
N ASN A 33 -1.03 8.78 13.06
CA ASN A 33 0.08 9.40 12.32
C ASN A 33 -0.16 9.51 10.79
N THR A 34 -1.30 9.01 10.30
CA THR A 34 -1.67 9.03 8.89
C THR A 34 -1.77 10.43 8.27
N PRO A 35 -2.26 11.49 8.97
CA PRO A 35 -2.37 12.83 8.38
C PRO A 35 -1.03 13.41 7.91
N ALA A 36 0.05 13.20 8.67
CA ALA A 36 1.38 13.67 8.30
C ALA A 36 1.90 12.97 7.02
N TYR A 37 1.65 11.66 6.90
CA TYR A 37 1.98 10.90 5.69
C TYR A 37 1.18 11.37 4.47
N VAL A 38 -0.12 11.60 4.63
CA VAL A 38 -0.98 12.10 3.55
C VAL A 38 -0.50 13.49 3.09
N ALA A 39 -0.10 14.36 4.01
CA ALA A 39 0.46 15.68 3.68
C ALA A 39 1.76 15.56 2.86
N ASP A 40 2.69 14.67 3.24
CA ASP A 40 3.91 14.41 2.47
C ASP A 40 3.62 13.87 1.06
N MET A 41 2.71 12.91 0.95
CA MET A 41 2.23 12.39 -0.33
C MET A 41 1.61 13.49 -1.21
N LEU A 42 0.81 14.40 -0.63
CA LEU A 42 0.20 15.52 -1.35
C LEU A 42 1.28 16.46 -1.88
N LEU A 43 2.27 16.79 -1.06
CA LEU A 43 3.41 17.61 -1.48
C LEU A 43 4.19 16.96 -2.63
N LYS A 44 4.44 15.64 -2.57
CA LYS A 44 5.10 14.89 -3.66
C LYS A 44 4.29 14.92 -4.95
N TYR A 45 2.96 14.78 -4.85
CA TYR A 45 2.06 14.88 -6.01
C TYR A 45 2.08 16.29 -6.62
N TRP A 46 1.96 17.35 -5.80
CA TRP A 46 1.98 18.74 -6.25
C TRP A 46 3.31 19.16 -6.86
N LYS A 47 4.43 18.60 -6.38
CA LYS A 47 5.77 18.79 -6.97
C LYS A 47 5.99 17.98 -8.27
N GLY A 48 5.00 17.24 -8.75
CA GLY A 48 5.09 16.42 -9.98
C GLY A 48 6.04 15.23 -9.85
N GLN A 49 6.37 14.82 -8.62
CA GLN A 49 7.22 13.69 -8.31
C GLN A 49 6.43 12.37 -8.24
N SER A 50 5.11 12.43 -8.08
CA SER A 50 4.20 11.29 -8.23
C SER A 50 3.36 11.45 -9.50
N MET A 51 3.00 10.33 -10.14
CA MET A 51 2.16 10.31 -11.34
C MET A 51 0.66 10.32 -10.99
N SER A 52 0.28 9.66 -9.90
CA SER A 52 -1.11 9.36 -9.60
C SER A 52 -1.63 10.20 -8.43
N PRO A 53 -2.90 10.61 -8.45
CA PRO A 53 -3.54 11.20 -7.28
C PRO A 53 -3.58 10.18 -6.14
N ILE A 54 -3.55 10.69 -4.92
CA ILE A 54 -3.63 9.86 -3.71
C ILE A 54 -5.02 9.26 -3.61
N CYS A 55 -5.07 7.98 -3.29
CA CYS A 55 -6.30 7.24 -3.03
C CYS A 55 -6.22 6.48 -1.70
N LEU A 56 -7.35 5.88 -1.29
CA LEU A 56 -7.42 5.10 -0.05
C LEU A 56 -6.44 3.93 -0.02
N VAL A 57 -6.02 3.42 -1.19
CA VAL A 57 -5.03 2.34 -1.30
C VAL A 57 -3.66 2.82 -0.80
N ASP A 58 -3.27 4.08 -1.05
CA ASP A 58 -2.01 4.63 -0.55
C ASP A 58 -1.97 4.66 0.98
N ILE A 59 -3.07 5.10 1.60
CA ILE A 59 -3.21 5.13 3.07
C ILE A 59 -3.18 3.71 3.65
N PHE A 60 -3.94 2.80 3.04
CA PHE A 60 -3.94 1.40 3.45
C PHE A 60 -2.54 0.77 3.33
N GLY A 61 -1.81 1.07 2.25
CA GLY A 61 -0.44 0.63 2.06
C GLY A 61 0.52 1.17 3.09
N HIS A 62 0.37 2.42 3.50
CA HIS A 62 1.17 2.97 4.59
C HIS A 62 0.98 2.20 5.90
N ILE A 63 -0.27 1.95 6.29
CA ILE A 63 -0.61 1.23 7.52
C ILE A 63 -0.11 -0.22 7.46
N ILE A 64 -0.37 -0.92 6.35
CA ILE A 64 0.07 -2.30 6.16
C ILE A 64 1.59 -2.38 6.09
N GLY A 65 2.26 -1.43 5.44
CA GLY A 65 3.72 -1.35 5.40
C GLY A 65 4.32 -1.17 6.79
N ASP A 66 3.75 -0.29 7.62
CA ASP A 66 4.19 -0.12 9.01
C ASP A 66 4.01 -1.38 9.85
N VAL A 67 2.91 -2.10 9.66
CA VAL A 67 2.65 -3.35 10.38
C VAL A 67 3.59 -4.45 9.88
N LEU A 68 3.63 -4.72 8.57
CA LEU A 68 4.28 -5.92 8.03
C LEU A 68 5.79 -5.77 7.80
N LEU A 69 6.27 -4.57 7.45
CA LEU A 69 7.67 -4.31 7.12
C LEU A 69 8.37 -3.43 8.17
N GLY A 70 7.60 -2.71 8.99
CA GLY A 70 8.13 -1.75 9.95
C GLY A 70 8.56 -0.43 9.30
N LYS A 71 8.69 0.61 10.13
CA LYS A 71 9.00 1.99 9.68
C LYS A 71 10.31 2.11 8.90
N GLU A 72 11.31 1.29 9.23
CA GLU A 72 12.63 1.36 8.61
C GLU A 72 12.65 0.74 7.20
N LYS A 73 11.97 -0.41 7.02
CA LYS A 73 12.03 -1.15 5.75
C LYS A 73 10.91 -0.78 4.77
N LYS A 74 9.78 -0.25 5.23
CA LYS A 74 8.59 -0.10 4.38
C LYS A 74 8.81 0.75 3.13
N ASP A 75 9.61 1.81 3.21
CA ASP A 75 9.79 2.79 2.12
C ASP A 75 10.97 2.44 1.20
N ILE A 76 11.85 1.52 1.64
CA ILE A 76 13.03 1.08 0.87
C ILE A 76 12.79 -0.25 0.14
N THR A 77 11.98 -1.13 0.71
CA THR A 77 11.74 -2.48 0.19
C THR A 77 10.92 -2.41 -1.10
N LYS A 78 11.39 -3.06 -2.15
CA LYS A 78 10.77 -3.09 -3.48
C LYS A 78 10.44 -4.51 -3.91
N LEU A 79 9.60 -4.64 -4.95
CA LEU A 79 9.32 -5.95 -5.52
C LEU A 79 10.53 -6.52 -6.25
N SER A 80 11.35 -5.68 -6.88
CA SER A 80 12.59 -6.13 -7.52
C SER A 80 13.59 -6.73 -6.54
N ASP A 81 13.56 -6.32 -5.28
CA ASP A 81 14.53 -6.80 -4.27
C ASP A 81 14.33 -8.29 -3.97
N LEU A 82 13.11 -8.81 -4.16
CA LEU A 82 12.79 -10.23 -3.97
C LEU A 82 13.54 -11.13 -4.97
N GLN A 83 14.11 -10.58 -6.04
CA GLN A 83 14.97 -11.33 -6.97
C GLN A 83 16.15 -11.99 -6.24
N ALA A 84 16.69 -11.34 -5.20
CA ALA A 84 17.81 -11.88 -4.43
C ALA A 84 17.47 -13.24 -3.81
N SER A 85 16.26 -13.37 -3.25
CA SER A 85 15.75 -14.56 -2.56
C SER A 85 15.45 -15.73 -3.49
N ILE A 86 15.30 -15.48 -4.81
CA ILE A 86 14.97 -16.52 -5.81
C ILE A 86 16.07 -16.76 -6.84
N SER A 87 17.10 -15.92 -6.89
CA SER A 87 18.19 -16.00 -7.85
C SER A 87 18.91 -17.35 -7.89
N LYS A 88 18.91 -18.09 -6.77
CA LYS A 88 19.52 -19.42 -6.62
C LYS A 88 18.56 -20.58 -6.86
N GLY A 89 17.26 -20.32 -7.05
CA GLY A 89 16.24 -21.35 -7.18
C GLY A 89 15.97 -22.15 -5.90
N GLU A 90 16.35 -21.63 -4.74
CA GLU A 90 16.15 -22.28 -3.43
C GLU A 90 14.71 -22.11 -2.89
N ALA A 91 13.94 -21.20 -3.48
CA ALA A 91 12.55 -20.94 -3.15
C ALA A 91 11.67 -20.95 -4.41
N PRO A 92 10.35 -21.26 -4.26
CA PRO A 92 9.39 -21.13 -5.36
C PRO A 92 9.38 -19.73 -5.96
N PHE A 93 8.94 -19.63 -7.21
CA PHE A 93 8.83 -18.34 -7.88
C PHE A 93 7.59 -17.57 -7.37
N PRO A 94 7.74 -16.38 -6.74
CA PRO A 94 6.61 -15.62 -6.22
C PRO A 94 5.87 -14.94 -7.37
N LEU A 95 4.58 -15.25 -7.49
CA LEU A 95 3.65 -14.62 -8.42
C LEU A 95 2.51 -13.99 -7.63
N PHE A 96 2.23 -12.73 -7.95
CA PHE A 96 1.10 -11.99 -7.40
C PHE A 96 0.18 -11.57 -8.55
N ALA A 97 -1.10 -11.37 -8.24
CA ALA A 97 -2.10 -11.03 -9.23
C ALA A 97 -2.89 -9.79 -8.79
N GLY A 98 -3.25 -8.96 -9.76
CA GLY A 98 -4.14 -7.82 -9.59
C GLY A 98 -5.12 -7.72 -10.75
N LEU A 99 -6.14 -6.89 -10.60
CA LEU A 99 -7.11 -6.60 -11.66
C LEU A 99 -6.90 -5.19 -12.20
N HIS A 100 -6.76 -5.08 -13.51
CA HIS A 100 -6.89 -3.82 -14.22
C HIS A 100 -8.34 -3.65 -14.67
N ALA A 101 -9.04 -2.71 -14.03
CA ALA A 101 -10.39 -2.32 -14.42
C ALA A 101 -10.37 -0.94 -15.07
N THR A 102 -10.95 -0.82 -16.26
CA THR A 102 -11.21 0.49 -16.87
C THR A 102 -12.52 1.06 -16.32
N GLN A 103 -12.64 2.39 -16.21
CA GLN A 103 -13.87 3.03 -15.70
C GLN A 103 -15.14 2.72 -16.51
N ARG A 104 -15.00 2.18 -17.72
CA ARG A 104 -16.10 1.83 -18.63
C ARG A 104 -16.39 0.31 -18.69
N SER A 105 -15.54 -0.51 -18.07
CA SER A 105 -15.73 -1.97 -18.03
C SER A 105 -16.49 -2.37 -16.77
N SER A 106 -17.52 -3.22 -16.91
CA SER A 106 -18.03 -3.98 -15.78
C SER A 106 -16.94 -4.93 -15.24
N ALA A 107 -17.11 -5.47 -14.03
CA ALA A 107 -16.13 -6.40 -13.44
C ALA A 107 -15.76 -7.57 -14.38
N TYR A 108 -16.69 -7.96 -15.25
CA TYR A 108 -16.53 -9.01 -16.27
C TYR A 108 -15.50 -8.69 -17.38
N PHE A 109 -15.14 -7.42 -17.56
CA PHE A 109 -14.14 -6.97 -18.54
C PHE A 109 -12.87 -6.45 -17.86
N SER A 110 -12.64 -6.82 -16.59
CA SER A 110 -11.37 -6.57 -15.91
C SER A 110 -10.32 -7.53 -16.43
N GLU A 111 -9.11 -7.04 -16.62
CA GLU A 111 -7.98 -7.85 -17.10
C GLU A 111 -7.05 -8.21 -15.95
N TRP A 112 -6.60 -9.46 -15.94
CA TRP A 112 -5.61 -9.91 -14.98
C TRP A 112 -4.25 -9.31 -15.29
N MET A 113 -3.63 -8.76 -14.25
CA MET A 113 -2.24 -8.37 -14.24
C MET A 113 -1.45 -9.32 -13.36
N GLU A 114 -0.31 -9.76 -13.88
CA GLU A 114 0.64 -10.61 -13.20
C GLU A 114 1.82 -9.77 -12.73
N PHE A 115 2.31 -10.07 -11.53
CA PHE A 115 3.41 -9.37 -10.91
C PHE A 115 4.43 -10.40 -10.42
N SER A 116 5.67 -10.22 -10.84
CA SER A 116 6.82 -10.97 -10.37
C SER A 116 7.95 -10.01 -9.98
N PRO A 117 8.99 -10.50 -9.31
CA PRO A 117 10.19 -9.69 -9.06
C PRO A 117 10.87 -9.19 -10.34
N TYR A 118 10.66 -9.83 -11.49
CA TYR A 118 11.32 -9.50 -12.75
C TYR A 118 10.48 -8.62 -13.67
N GLU A 119 9.20 -8.97 -13.81
CA GLU A 119 8.28 -8.31 -14.72
C GLU A 119 6.86 -8.21 -14.18
N ILE A 120 6.15 -7.21 -14.71
CA ILE A 120 4.74 -6.96 -14.45
C ILE A 120 4.05 -6.79 -15.80
N GLY A 121 2.88 -7.40 -15.98
CA GLY A 121 2.19 -7.31 -17.26
C GLY A 121 0.81 -7.95 -17.31
N MET A 122 0.24 -7.94 -18.51
CA MET A 122 -1.05 -8.55 -18.83
C MET A 122 -0.83 -9.71 -19.80
N GLY A 123 -0.97 -10.94 -19.31
CA GLY A 123 -0.76 -12.15 -20.12
C GLY A 123 -1.63 -12.18 -21.38
N LYS A 124 -2.89 -11.73 -21.28
CA LYS A 124 -3.82 -11.66 -22.43
C LYS A 124 -3.27 -10.87 -23.62
N TYR A 125 -2.51 -9.81 -23.37
CA TYR A 125 -1.96 -8.94 -24.41
C TYR A 125 -0.47 -9.19 -24.67
N GLY A 126 0.14 -10.18 -24.01
CA GLY A 126 1.58 -10.45 -24.10
C GLY A 126 2.44 -9.22 -23.77
N THR A 127 1.91 -8.28 -22.97
CA THR A 127 2.55 -6.99 -22.71
C THR A 127 3.11 -6.99 -21.30
N PHE A 128 4.43 -6.95 -21.20
CA PHE A 128 5.18 -6.98 -19.95
C PHE A 128 6.22 -5.86 -19.90
N ILE A 129 6.46 -5.34 -18.70
CA ILE A 129 7.50 -4.36 -18.40
C ILE A 129 8.35 -4.85 -17.24
N LYS A 130 9.57 -4.34 -17.10
CA LYS A 130 10.39 -4.61 -15.91
C LYS A 130 9.67 -4.08 -14.67
N THR A 131 9.77 -4.81 -13.58
CA THR A 131 9.15 -4.44 -12.30
C THR A 131 9.49 -3.02 -11.86
N ASN A 132 10.76 -2.61 -12.00
CA ASN A 132 11.24 -1.28 -11.61
C ASN A 132 10.70 -0.14 -12.48
N ASP A 133 10.13 -0.44 -13.65
CA ASP A 133 9.55 0.56 -14.55
C ASP A 133 8.02 0.71 -14.31
N PHE A 134 7.42 -0.14 -13.47
CA PHE A 134 6.00 -0.02 -13.12
C PHE A 134 5.69 1.29 -12.39
N GLY A 135 4.61 1.96 -12.81
CA GLY A 135 4.27 3.33 -12.37
C GLY A 135 4.93 4.45 -13.20
N SER A 136 5.81 4.12 -14.16
CA SER A 136 6.37 5.09 -15.10
C SER A 136 5.40 5.49 -16.21
N LYS A 137 5.68 6.61 -16.91
CA LYS A 137 4.89 7.04 -18.07
C LYS A 137 5.41 6.41 -19.34
N PHE A 138 4.54 5.77 -20.09
CA PHE A 138 4.84 5.15 -21.37
C PHE A 138 4.09 5.84 -22.51
N PHE A 139 4.72 5.88 -23.69
CA PHE A 139 4.08 6.25 -24.95
C PHE A 139 4.60 5.32 -26.04
N ALA A 140 3.69 4.67 -26.77
CA ALA A 140 4.02 3.73 -27.85
C ALA A 140 5.09 2.69 -27.45
N GLY A 141 4.96 2.10 -26.25
CA GLY A 141 5.89 1.09 -25.73
C GLY A 141 7.23 1.63 -25.22
N LYS A 142 7.46 2.95 -25.22
CA LYS A 142 8.70 3.57 -24.74
C LYS A 142 8.45 4.36 -23.45
N ILE A 143 9.42 4.34 -22.53
CA ILE A 143 9.39 5.14 -21.30
C ILE A 143 9.62 6.61 -21.65
N MET A 144 8.62 7.45 -21.39
CA MET A 144 8.69 8.90 -21.57
C MET A 144 9.19 9.62 -20.33
N LYS A 145 8.78 9.14 -19.16
CA LYS A 145 9.25 9.64 -17.87
C LYS A 145 9.35 8.46 -16.91
N LYS A 146 10.59 8.16 -16.52
CA LYS A 146 10.88 7.15 -15.52
C LYS A 146 10.64 7.71 -14.13
N TYR A 147 9.95 6.94 -13.30
CA TYR A 147 9.79 7.19 -11.88
C TYR A 147 10.56 6.13 -11.10
N ASN A 148 10.83 6.39 -9.82
CA ASN A 148 11.39 5.36 -8.95
C ASN A 148 10.37 4.24 -8.79
N GLU A 149 10.87 3.01 -8.64
CA GLU A 149 10.02 1.86 -8.34
C GLU A 149 9.21 2.12 -7.07
N LEU A 150 7.93 1.76 -7.16
CA LEU A 150 7.00 1.89 -6.05
C LEU A 150 7.40 0.94 -4.91
N PRO A 151 7.27 1.38 -3.64
CA PRO A 151 7.60 0.53 -2.51
C PRO A 151 6.67 -0.69 -2.45
N LEU A 152 7.16 -1.79 -1.90
CA LEU A 152 6.44 -3.07 -1.86
C LEU A 152 5.08 -2.95 -1.15
N HIS A 153 4.97 -2.10 -0.13
CA HIS A 153 3.72 -1.90 0.60
C HIS A 153 2.61 -1.30 -0.27
N TYR A 154 2.96 -0.53 -1.30
CA TYR A 154 2.00 0.00 -2.26
C TYR A 154 1.37 -1.15 -3.08
N LEU A 155 2.20 -2.09 -3.54
CA LEU A 155 1.71 -3.27 -4.26
C LEU A 155 0.90 -4.19 -3.34
N GLN A 156 1.35 -4.39 -2.10
CA GLN A 156 0.59 -5.14 -1.08
C GLN A 156 -0.81 -4.56 -0.88
N ALA A 157 -0.93 -3.23 -0.82
CA ALA A 157 -2.21 -2.56 -0.71
C ALA A 157 -3.07 -2.69 -1.96
N MET A 158 -2.48 -2.62 -3.16
CA MET A 158 -3.23 -2.84 -4.39
C MET A 158 -3.82 -4.26 -4.46
N TRP A 159 -3.01 -5.28 -4.14
CA TRP A 159 -3.48 -6.68 -4.09
C TRP A 159 -4.53 -6.91 -2.99
N GLY A 160 -4.46 -6.15 -1.90
CA GLY A 160 -5.41 -6.18 -0.79
C GLY A 160 -6.51 -5.11 -0.85
N SER A 161 -6.70 -4.43 -1.98
CA SER A 161 -7.48 -3.18 -2.04
C SER A 161 -8.96 -3.34 -1.68
N ALA A 162 -9.52 -4.56 -1.72
CA ALA A 162 -10.88 -4.83 -1.23
C ALA A 162 -11.10 -4.42 0.23
N PHE A 163 -10.06 -4.46 1.07
CA PHE A 163 -10.14 -4.08 2.49
C PHE A 163 -10.16 -2.56 2.70
N THR A 164 -9.85 -1.75 1.68
CA THR A 164 -9.89 -0.29 1.80
C THR A 164 -11.28 0.26 2.08
N ILE A 165 -12.34 -0.47 1.69
CA ILE A 165 -13.73 -0.11 2.00
C ILE A 165 -13.97 -0.16 3.52
N ASN A 166 -13.49 -1.22 4.18
CA ASN A 166 -13.58 -1.35 5.63
C ASN A 166 -12.75 -0.28 6.33
N LEU A 167 -11.55 0.03 5.80
CA LEU A 167 -10.72 1.11 6.32
C LEU A 167 -11.42 2.47 6.22
N LYS A 168 -12.13 2.76 5.11
CA LYS A 168 -12.90 4.00 4.97
C LYS A 168 -13.92 4.13 6.10
N ASN A 169 -14.67 3.07 6.39
CA ASN A 169 -15.68 3.07 7.44
C ASN A 169 -15.06 3.30 8.83
N LEU A 170 -13.91 2.67 9.10
CA LEU A 170 -13.18 2.86 10.34
C LEU A 170 -12.67 4.29 10.50
N LEU A 171 -12.05 4.84 9.46
CA LEU A 171 -11.53 6.22 9.47
C LEU A 171 -12.65 7.24 9.67
N THR A 172 -13.81 7.04 9.03
CA THR A 172 -14.97 7.91 9.26
C THR A 172 -15.48 7.82 10.70
N GLY A 173 -15.54 6.61 11.29
CA GLY A 173 -15.97 6.45 12.68
C GLY A 173 -15.00 7.08 13.69
N VAL A 174 -13.69 6.93 13.48
CA VAL A 174 -12.66 7.55 14.34
C VAL A 174 -12.71 9.08 14.25
N VAL A 175 -12.88 9.65 13.05
CA VAL A 175 -13.01 11.11 12.88
C VAL A 175 -14.27 11.65 13.53
N CYS A 176 -15.42 10.96 13.40
CA CYS A 176 -16.66 11.38 14.05
C CYS A 176 -16.59 11.30 15.59
N ASN A 177 -15.96 10.26 16.14
CA ASN A 177 -15.81 10.14 17.60
C ASN A 177 -14.84 11.21 18.15
N ALA A 178 -13.76 11.52 17.43
CA ALA A 178 -12.84 12.59 17.82
C ALA A 178 -13.51 13.98 17.82
N THR A 179 -14.49 14.22 16.94
CA THR A 179 -15.27 15.46 16.96
C THR A 179 -16.30 15.50 18.09
N GLU A 180 -16.83 14.35 18.51
CA GLU A 180 -17.76 14.27 19.65
C GLU A 180 -17.04 14.50 20.99
N ASP A 181 -15.81 13.99 21.13
CA ASP A 181 -14.97 14.21 22.32
C ASP A 181 -14.50 15.67 22.46
N ASP A 182 -14.35 16.41 21.34
CA ASP A 182 -14.04 17.85 21.34
C ASP A 182 -15.27 18.73 21.64
N ASP A 183 -16.48 18.28 21.30
CA ASP A 183 -17.72 19.01 21.55
C ASP A 183 -18.23 18.85 23.01
N GLU A 184 -17.91 17.75 23.70
CA GLU A 184 -18.31 17.54 25.11
C GLU A 184 -17.55 18.49 26.08
N PHE A 185 -16.41 19.05 25.69
CA PHE A 185 -15.66 20.01 26.50
C PHE A 185 -16.16 21.47 26.35
N SER A 186 -17.05 21.78 25.39
CA SER A 186 -17.46 23.15 25.08
C SER A 186 -18.85 23.59 25.56
N PHE A 187 -19.59 22.74 26.29
CA PHE A 187 -20.89 23.10 26.88
C PHE A 187 -21.00 22.87 28.39
N LYS A 188 -20.23 23.63 29.18
CA LYS A 188 -20.67 24.04 30.54
C LYS A 188 -20.92 25.55 30.55
N LYS A 189 -22.13 25.96 30.17
CA LYS A 189 -22.61 27.32 30.45
C LYS A 189 -22.82 27.46 31.97
N PRO A 190 -22.30 28.50 32.63
CA PRO A 190 -22.57 28.72 34.04
C PRO A 190 -24.05 29.08 34.26
N HIS A 191 -24.67 28.47 35.27
CA HIS A 191 -25.99 28.84 35.76
C HIS A 191 -26.00 30.29 36.26
N PRO A 192 -26.98 31.12 35.89
CA PRO A 192 -27.17 32.42 36.54
C PRO A 192 -27.80 32.22 37.92
N THR A 193 -27.06 32.57 38.97
CA THR A 193 -27.61 32.83 40.31
C THR A 193 -27.89 34.32 40.44
N GLY A 194 -29.14 34.68 40.76
CA GLY A 194 -29.54 36.01 41.24
C GLY A 194 -30.18 36.90 40.19
#